data_AF-A0A6V7WQH8-F1
#
_entry.id   AF-A0A6V7WQH8-F1
#
_cell.length_a   1.000
_cell.length_b   1.000
_cell.length_c   1.000
_cell.angle_alpha   90.00
_cell.angle_beta   90.00
_cell.angle_gamma   90.00
#
_symmetry.space_group_name_H-M   'P 1'
#
loop_
_entity.id
_entity.type
_entity.pdbx_description
1 polymer ?
#
loop_
_entity_poly.entity_id
_entity_poly.type
_entity_poly.pdbx_seq_one_letter_code
_entity_poly.pdbx_strand_id
1 'polypeptide(L)'
;MWQTAIDVKDWSQDVVVILMPSVGSDDTNEDSSLFILCANDTCSYTWTGEEHTPQKIYECKTCGLVGTLCCCTECALLCHRNHDCKLKKTSPTAYCDCWEKCECKALVTGNNAKREQLLSGMLQCPALIDGLSSTELLLFLVYFH
;
A
#
# COMPACT_ATOMS: atom_id res chain seq x y z
N MET A 1 -31.50 16.89 12.83
CA MET A 1 -30.94 16.78 11.47
C MET A 1 -29.66 17.60 11.43
N TRP A 2 -28.51 16.95 11.59
CA TRP A 2 -27.24 17.50 11.12
C TRP A 2 -26.59 16.37 10.32
N GLN A 3 -27.00 16.22 9.07
CA GLN A 3 -26.16 15.51 8.12
C GLN A 3 -25.13 16.52 7.68
N THR A 4 -23.95 16.47 8.30
CA THR A 4 -22.75 17.05 7.71
C THR A 4 -22.48 16.28 6.43
N ALA A 5 -23.11 16.72 5.34
CA ALA A 5 -22.84 16.19 4.01
C ALA A 5 -21.38 16.54 3.70
N ILE A 6 -20.50 15.55 3.85
CA ILE A 6 -19.12 15.63 3.38
C ILE A 6 -19.21 15.88 1.87
N ASP A 7 -18.70 17.01 1.41
CA ASP A 7 -18.61 17.30 -0.03
C ASP A 7 -17.49 16.46 -0.64
N VAL A 8 -17.82 15.20 -0.94
CA VAL A 8 -16.90 14.18 -1.45
C VAL A 8 -16.58 14.34 -2.94
N LYS A 9 -17.10 15.37 -3.62
CA LYS A 9 -16.97 15.53 -5.07
C LYS A 9 -15.53 15.74 -5.54
N ASP A 10 -14.67 16.26 -4.68
CA ASP A 10 -13.27 16.51 -4.98
C ASP A 10 -12.33 15.41 -4.45
N TRP A 11 -12.88 14.34 -3.85
CA TRP A 11 -12.07 13.29 -3.23
C TRP A 11 -11.64 12.24 -4.25
N SER A 12 -10.49 11.62 -4.01
CA SER A 12 -10.02 10.52 -4.86
C SER A 12 -11.04 9.39 -4.89
N GLN A 13 -11.33 8.85 -6.07
CA GLN A 13 -12.35 7.80 -6.23
C GLN A 13 -12.08 6.59 -5.31
N ASP A 14 -10.82 6.22 -5.11
CA ASP A 14 -10.43 5.13 -4.19
C ASP A 14 -10.86 5.41 -2.74
N VAL A 15 -10.78 6.68 -2.29
CA VAL A 15 -11.22 7.12 -0.96
C VAL A 15 -12.74 7.13 -0.88
N VAL A 16 -13.42 7.58 -1.94
CA VAL A 16 -14.89 7.55 -2.03
C VAL A 16 -15.43 6.11 -1.96
N VAL A 17 -14.77 5.16 -2.63
CA VAL A 17 -15.14 3.74 -2.62
C VAL A 17 -15.02 3.13 -1.21
N ILE A 18 -13.99 3.50 -0.44
CA ILE A 18 -13.83 3.08 0.96
C ILE A 18 -14.96 3.62 1.85
N LEU A 19 -15.38 4.86 1.62
CA LEU A 19 -16.35 5.57 2.47
C LEU A 19 -17.81 5.27 2.12
N MET A 20 -18.07 4.81 0.90
CA MET A 20 -19.41 4.52 0.39
C MET A 20 -19.45 3.08 -0.11
N PRO A 21 -19.66 2.09 0.77
CA PRO A 21 -19.80 0.70 0.34
C PRO A 21 -21.07 0.59 -0.48
N SER A 22 -20.92 0.57 -1.80
CA SER A 22 -21.99 0.19 -2.71
C SER A 22 -22.18 -1.31 -2.54
N VAL A 23 -23.42 -1.69 -2.21
CA VAL A 23 -23.85 -3.08 -2.10
C VAL A 23 -23.35 -3.94 -3.28
N GLY A 24 -22.55 -4.96 -2.95
CA GLY A 24 -22.31 -6.14 -3.80
C GLY A 24 -20.91 -6.24 -4.40
N SER A 25 -20.04 -7.05 -3.80
CA SER A 25 -19.60 -8.33 -4.37
C SER A 25 -18.55 -9.00 -3.47
N ASP A 26 -18.91 -10.21 -3.04
CA ASP A 26 -18.10 -11.39 -2.67
C ASP A 26 -16.80 -11.21 -1.86
N ASP A 27 -16.82 -11.82 -0.67
CA ASP A 27 -15.72 -11.99 0.27
C ASP A 27 -14.51 -12.69 -0.36
N THR A 28 -13.48 -11.93 -0.75
CA THR A 28 -12.10 -12.38 -0.60
C THR A 28 -11.28 -11.26 0.04
N ASN A 29 -10.77 -11.53 1.23
CA ASN A 29 -10.14 -10.60 2.17
C ASN A 29 -8.72 -10.15 1.73
N GLU A 30 -8.50 -10.03 0.43
CA GLU A 30 -7.23 -9.62 -0.21
C GLU A 30 -7.38 -8.30 -0.98
N ASP A 31 -8.63 -7.82 -1.15
CA ASP A 31 -9.02 -6.60 -1.88
C ASP A 31 -9.61 -5.51 -0.96
N SER A 32 -9.26 -5.49 0.33
CA SER A 32 -9.66 -4.36 1.19
C SER A 32 -9.14 -3.07 0.55
N SER A 33 -10.05 -2.16 0.21
CA SER A 33 -9.69 -0.91 -0.46
C SER A 33 -8.72 -0.07 0.38
N LEU A 34 -8.70 -0.26 1.70
CA LEU A 34 -7.68 0.27 2.61
C LEU A 34 -6.32 -0.40 2.46
N PHE A 35 -6.29 -1.72 2.32
CA PHE A 35 -5.05 -2.44 2.03
C PHE A 35 -4.47 -2.00 0.67
N ILE A 36 -5.31 -1.86 -0.35
CA ILE A 36 -4.91 -1.35 -1.66
C ILE A 36 -4.37 0.09 -1.55
N LEU A 37 -5.01 0.95 -0.76
CA LEU A 37 -4.57 2.34 -0.61
C LEU A 37 -3.29 2.50 0.24
N CYS A 38 -3.12 1.68 1.28
CA CYS A 38 -2.02 1.83 2.23
C CYS A 38 -0.80 0.95 1.91
N ALA A 39 -1.02 -0.30 1.48
CA ALA A 39 0.06 -1.29 1.30
C ALA A 39 0.62 -1.31 -0.13
N ASN A 40 -0.21 -1.08 -1.17
CA ASN A 40 0.22 -1.16 -2.58
C ASN A 40 0.94 0.09 -3.11
N ASP A 41 1.32 1.04 -2.27
CA ASP A 41 2.22 2.14 -2.67
C ASP A 41 3.50 2.17 -1.80
N THR A 42 3.60 1.28 -0.81
CA THR A 42 4.70 1.28 0.17
C THR A 42 5.67 0.12 -0.09
N CYS A 43 6.96 0.40 -0.05
CA CYS A 43 8.02 -0.61 -0.11
C CYS A 43 7.83 -1.65 1.00
N SER A 44 7.99 -2.93 0.67
CA SER A 44 7.79 -3.96 1.69
C SER A 44 8.78 -3.93 2.84
N TYR A 45 9.99 -3.42 2.59
CA TYR A 45 11.00 -3.21 3.61
C TYR A 45 10.53 -2.29 4.74
N THR A 46 9.61 -1.36 4.46
CA THR A 46 9.05 -0.46 5.49
C THR A 46 8.37 -1.24 6.61
N TRP A 47 7.77 -2.40 6.33
CA TRP A 47 7.10 -3.21 7.33
C TRP A 47 7.91 -4.43 7.79
N THR A 48 8.68 -5.07 6.89
CA THR A 48 9.49 -6.24 7.27
C THR A 48 10.79 -5.89 7.94
N GLY A 49 11.35 -4.71 7.63
CA GLY A 49 12.79 -4.50 7.75
C GLY A 49 13.55 -5.64 7.07
N GLU A 50 14.51 -6.21 7.79
CA GLU A 50 15.35 -7.33 7.34
C GLU A 50 14.70 -8.71 7.53
N GLU A 51 13.44 -8.80 7.95
CA GLU A 51 12.73 -10.08 8.08
C GLU A 51 12.35 -10.65 6.72
N HIS A 52 12.73 -11.90 6.45
CA HIS A 52 12.37 -12.58 5.22
C HIS A 52 10.91 -13.03 5.25
N THR A 53 10.07 -12.44 4.40
CA THR A 53 8.64 -12.76 4.35
C THR A 53 8.22 -13.32 2.99
N PRO A 54 7.14 -14.11 2.92
CA PRO A 54 6.61 -14.60 1.65
C PRO A 54 6.07 -13.45 0.79
N GLN A 55 6.72 -13.18 -0.35
CA GLN A 55 6.27 -12.12 -1.28
C GLN A 55 6.82 -12.33 -2.69
N LYS A 56 6.20 -11.68 -3.69
CA LYS A 56 6.76 -11.62 -5.05
C LYS A 56 7.97 -10.69 -5.05
N ILE A 57 9.10 -11.21 -5.51
CA ILE A 57 10.36 -10.46 -5.61
C ILE A 57 10.89 -10.41 -7.04
N TYR A 58 11.57 -9.32 -7.35
CA TYR A 58 12.06 -9.01 -8.69
C TYR A 58 13.56 -8.77 -8.64
N GLU A 59 14.26 -9.22 -9.68
CA GLU A 59 15.63 -8.79 -9.97
C GLU A 59 15.60 -7.64 -10.97
N CYS A 60 16.48 -6.65 -10.80
CA CYS A 60 16.62 -5.52 -11.71
C CYS A 60 18.05 -5.47 -12.24
N LYS A 61 18.24 -5.86 -13.51
CA LYS A 61 19.57 -5.89 -14.13
C LYS A 61 20.14 -4.51 -14.38
N THR A 62 19.27 -3.54 -14.67
CA THR A 62 19.66 -2.14 -14.88
C THR A 62 20.27 -1.52 -13.61
N CYS A 63 19.74 -1.82 -12.43
CA CYS A 63 20.24 -1.29 -11.16
C CYS A 63 21.24 -2.21 -10.43
N GLY A 64 21.47 -3.42 -10.95
CA GLY A 64 22.33 -4.41 -10.29
C GLY A 64 21.71 -5.08 -9.06
N LEU A 65 20.39 -5.08 -8.93
CA LEU A 65 19.66 -5.90 -7.94
C LEU A 65 19.53 -7.33 -8.49
N VAL A 66 20.64 -8.07 -8.49
CA VAL A 66 20.76 -9.42 -9.03
C VAL A 66 21.39 -10.37 -8.01
N GLY A 67 21.30 -11.67 -8.22
CA GLY A 67 21.92 -12.67 -7.33
C GLY A 67 21.13 -12.80 -6.03
N THR A 68 21.72 -12.41 -4.90
CA THR A 68 21.05 -12.43 -3.58
C THR A 68 20.12 -11.24 -3.38
N LEU A 69 20.34 -10.13 -4.09
CA LEU A 69 19.54 -8.92 -3.96
C LEU A 69 18.23 -9.03 -4.75
N CYS A 70 17.20 -8.32 -4.29
CA CYS A 70 15.92 -8.22 -4.96
C CYS A 70 15.15 -6.95 -4.56
N CYS A 71 14.07 -6.65 -5.26
CA CYS A 71 13.10 -5.64 -4.87
C CYS A 71 11.68 -6.20 -4.85
N CYS A 72 10.82 -5.62 -4.03
CA CYS A 72 9.40 -5.98 -3.98
C CYS A 72 8.64 -5.47 -5.21
N THR A 73 7.40 -5.94 -5.37
CA THR A 73 6.47 -5.48 -6.43
C THR A 73 6.42 -3.95 -6.52
N GLU A 74 6.34 -3.28 -5.37
CA GLU A 74 6.13 -1.83 -5.36
C GLU A 74 7.34 -1.05 -5.85
N CYS A 75 8.52 -1.46 -5.40
CA CYS A 75 9.78 -0.89 -5.90
C CYS A 75 9.97 -1.19 -7.39
N ALA A 76 9.54 -2.35 -7.89
CA ALA A 76 9.60 -2.66 -9.32
C ALA A 76 8.75 -1.69 -10.16
N LEU A 77 7.58 -1.27 -9.64
CA LEU A 77 6.65 -0.38 -10.32
C LEU A 77 6.98 1.12 -10.16
N LEU A 78 7.55 1.52 -9.02
CA LEU A 78 7.85 2.92 -8.70
C LEU A 78 9.31 3.27 -8.94
N CYS A 79 10.24 2.55 -8.31
CA CYS A 79 11.66 2.88 -8.32
C CYS A 79 12.37 2.37 -9.57
N HIS A 80 11.92 1.23 -10.09
CA HIS A 80 12.52 0.57 -11.25
C HIS A 80 11.58 0.54 -12.46
N ARG A 81 10.68 1.52 -12.54
CA ARG A 81 9.83 1.72 -13.70
C ARG A 81 10.70 1.83 -14.96
N ASN A 82 10.34 1.08 -15.99
CA ASN A 82 11.05 1.05 -17.28
C ASN A 82 12.49 0.50 -17.21
N HIS A 83 12.86 -0.24 -16.17
CA HIS A 83 14.11 -1.00 -16.11
C HIS A 83 13.94 -2.46 -16.56
N ASP A 84 15.05 -3.16 -16.77
CA ASP A 84 15.04 -4.62 -17.00
C ASP A 84 14.79 -5.37 -15.68
N CYS A 85 13.54 -5.30 -15.22
CA CYS A 85 13.01 -5.95 -14.02
C CYS A 85 12.30 -7.26 -14.36
N LYS A 86 12.65 -8.35 -13.68
CA LYS A 86 12.05 -9.67 -13.88
C LYS A 86 11.73 -10.35 -12.57
N LEU A 87 10.57 -11.01 -12.51
CA LEU A 87 10.16 -11.81 -11.37
C LEU A 87 11.13 -12.98 -11.15
N LYS A 88 11.64 -13.15 -9.93
CA LYS A 88 12.47 -14.32 -9.58
C LYS A 88 11.57 -15.51 -9.29
N LYS A 89 11.90 -16.66 -9.88
CA LYS A 89 11.19 -17.93 -9.65
C LYS A 89 11.72 -18.70 -8.43
N THR A 90 12.87 -18.31 -7.93
CA THR A 90 13.60 -18.93 -6.80
C THR A 90 13.60 -17.97 -5.61
N SER A 91 13.49 -18.52 -4.39
CA SER A 91 13.38 -17.79 -3.11
C SER A 91 11.99 -17.19 -2.87
N PRO A 92 11.04 -17.98 -2.33
CA PRO A 92 9.69 -17.50 -2.04
C PRO A 92 9.64 -16.52 -0.85
N THR A 93 10.69 -16.46 -0.04
CA THR A 93 10.81 -15.55 1.12
C THR A 93 12.04 -14.66 1.02
N ALA A 94 11.84 -13.35 1.14
CA ALA A 94 12.89 -12.33 1.13
C ALA A 94 12.34 -10.99 1.63
N TYR A 95 13.21 -10.05 1.99
CA TYR A 95 12.87 -8.63 2.13
C TYR A 95 13.34 -7.83 0.90
N CYS A 96 12.94 -6.57 0.80
CA CYS A 96 13.28 -5.71 -0.34
C CYS A 96 14.61 -4.97 -0.12
N ASP A 97 15.56 -5.14 -1.05
CA ASP A 97 16.89 -4.50 -1.06
C ASP A 97 16.93 -3.23 -1.92
N CYS A 98 15.78 -2.66 -2.29
CA CYS A 98 15.74 -1.49 -3.20
C CYS A 98 16.65 -0.35 -2.71
N TRP A 99 16.68 -0.11 -1.39
CA TRP A 99 17.45 0.94 -0.75
C TRP A 99 18.98 0.77 -0.87
N GLU A 100 19.48 -0.46 -1.08
CA GLU A 100 20.92 -0.75 -1.24
C GLU A 100 21.50 -0.24 -2.57
N LYS A 101 20.65 -0.10 -3.60
CA LYS A 101 21.09 0.29 -4.96
C LYS A 101 20.52 1.62 -5.44
N CYS A 102 19.46 2.12 -4.82
CA CYS A 102 18.85 3.38 -5.21
C CYS A 102 18.15 4.07 -4.04
N GLU A 103 17.90 5.36 -4.18
CA GLU A 103 17.06 6.12 -3.26
C GLU A 103 15.61 5.66 -3.43
N CYS A 104 15.18 4.75 -2.56
CA CYS A 104 13.90 4.07 -2.67
C CYS A 104 12.75 5.06 -2.43
N LYS A 105 12.01 5.38 -3.50
CA LYS A 105 10.86 6.31 -3.49
C LYS A 105 9.61 5.74 -2.83
N ALA A 106 9.57 4.43 -2.63
CA ALA A 106 8.49 3.73 -1.95
C ALA A 106 8.82 3.48 -0.46
N LEU A 107 10.07 3.74 -0.03
CA LEU A 107 10.49 3.60 1.36
C LEU A 107 9.92 4.81 2.11
N VAL A 108 8.87 4.57 2.90
CA VAL A 108 8.13 5.63 3.63
C VAL A 108 7.45 6.64 2.70
N THR A 109 6.78 6.18 1.64
CA THR A 109 5.83 7.06 0.93
C THR A 109 4.72 6.26 0.30
N GLY A 110 3.57 6.18 0.97
CA GLY A 110 2.29 6.00 0.28
C GLY A 110 1.59 7.35 0.13
N ASN A 111 0.47 7.39 -0.57
CA ASN A 111 -0.19 8.64 -0.93
C ASN A 111 -0.79 9.37 0.29
N ASN A 112 0.01 10.23 0.94
CA ASN A 112 -0.38 10.97 2.14
C ASN A 112 -1.63 11.81 1.94
N ALA A 113 -1.84 12.43 0.76
CA ALA A 113 -3.04 13.21 0.49
C ALA A 113 -4.31 12.34 0.52
N LYS A 114 -4.28 11.13 -0.08
CA LYS A 114 -5.42 10.20 -0.03
C LYS A 114 -5.63 9.65 1.39
N ARG A 115 -4.54 9.33 2.10
CA ARG A 115 -4.62 8.91 3.50
C ARG A 115 -5.22 10.01 4.36
N GLU A 116 -4.80 11.27 4.21
CA GLU A 116 -5.31 12.43 4.95
C GLU A 116 -6.79 12.65 4.69
N GLN A 117 -7.24 12.56 3.43
CA GLN A 117 -8.66 12.64 3.07
C GLN A 117 -9.47 11.54 3.76
N LEU A 118 -8.93 10.31 3.77
CA LEU A 118 -9.56 9.19 4.46
C LEU A 118 -9.61 9.39 5.99
N LEU A 119 -8.51 9.81 6.63
CA LEU A 119 -8.49 10.13 8.08
C LEU A 119 -9.55 11.18 8.39
N SER A 120 -9.60 12.24 7.58
CA SER A 120 -10.59 13.32 7.73
C SER A 120 -12.02 12.80 7.61
N GLY A 121 -12.28 11.89 6.66
CA GLY A 121 -13.56 11.20 6.53
C GLY A 121 -13.92 10.35 7.75
N MET A 122 -12.98 9.55 8.25
CA MET A 122 -13.16 8.69 9.44
C MET A 122 -13.43 9.51 10.70
N LEU A 123 -12.75 10.65 10.88
CA LEU A 123 -12.97 11.55 12.02
C LEU A 123 -14.34 12.25 11.97
N GLN A 124 -14.86 12.50 10.77
CA GLN A 124 -16.15 13.18 10.58
C GLN A 124 -17.36 12.25 10.60
N CYS A 125 -17.17 10.94 10.39
CA CYS A 125 -18.24 9.96 10.40
C CYS A 125 -17.83 8.68 11.17
N PRO A 126 -18.17 8.58 12.48
CA PRO A 126 -17.81 7.44 13.32
C PRO A 126 -18.31 6.08 12.82
N ALA A 127 -19.42 6.06 12.06
CA ALA A 127 -19.97 4.84 11.45
C ALA A 127 -19.01 4.18 10.44
N LEU A 128 -18.02 4.91 9.93
CA LEU A 128 -16.95 4.36 9.10
C LEU A 128 -15.96 3.51 9.89
N ILE A 129 -15.75 3.82 11.16
CA ILE A 129 -14.87 3.05 12.05
C ILE A 129 -15.53 1.72 12.40
N ASP A 130 -16.87 1.73 12.58
CA ASP A 130 -17.65 0.54 12.90
C ASP A 130 -17.64 -0.52 11.77
N GLY A 131 -17.38 -0.10 10.53
CA GLY A 131 -17.26 -0.98 9.36
C GLY A 131 -15.87 -1.54 9.11
N LEU A 132 -14.86 -1.11 9.86
CA LEU A 132 -13.46 -1.53 9.68
C LEU A 132 -13.05 -2.57 10.71
N SER A 133 -12.31 -3.56 10.25
CA SER A 133 -11.63 -4.49 11.15
C SER A 133 -10.53 -3.78 11.93
N SER A 134 -10.23 -4.31 13.12
CA SER A 134 -9.10 -3.83 13.94
C SER A 134 -7.78 -3.86 13.18
N THR A 135 -7.61 -4.81 12.24
CA THR A 135 -6.45 -4.93 11.35
C THR A 135 -6.36 -3.78 10.35
N GLU A 136 -7.48 -3.38 9.74
CA GLU A 136 -7.51 -2.26 8.78
C GLU A 136 -7.26 -0.91 9.44
N LEU A 137 -7.81 -0.71 10.65
CA LEU A 137 -7.52 0.48 11.47
C LEU A 137 -6.05 0.54 11.86
N LEU A 138 -5.44 -0.59 12.24
CA LEU A 138 -4.02 -0.66 12.54
C LEU A 138 -3.17 -0.38 11.30
N LEU A 139 -3.54 -0.93 10.14
CA LEU A 139 -2.94 -0.67 8.82
C LEU A 139 -3.11 0.78 8.35
N PHE A 140 -4.09 1.50 8.87
CA PHE A 140 -4.22 2.92 8.58
C PHE A 140 -3.32 3.77 9.50
N LEU A 141 -3.41 3.54 10.81
CA LEU A 141 -2.71 4.34 11.82
C LEU A 141 -1.19 4.17 11.81
N VAL A 142 -0.69 2.96 11.54
CA VAL A 142 0.76 2.68 11.48
C VAL A 142 1.42 3.32 10.25
N TYR A 143 0.65 3.57 9.19
CA TYR A 143 1.15 3.99 7.86
C TYR A 143 0.85 5.46 7.54
N PHE A 144 0.28 6.20 8.50
CA PHE A 144 -0.02 7.63 8.41
C PHE A 144 1.13 8.53 8.90
N HIS A 145 2.25 7.95 9.36
CA HIS A 145 3.36 8.69 9.96
C HIS A 145 4.54 8.93 9.01
#